data_AF-A0AAV0NCP7-F1
#
_entry.id   AF-A0AAV0NCP7-F1
#
_cell.length_a   1.000
_cell.length_b   1.000
_cell.length_c   1.000
_cell.angle_alpha   90.00
_cell.angle_beta   90.00
_cell.angle_gamma   90.00
#
_symmetry.space_group_name_H-M   'P 1'
#
loop_
_entity.id
_entity.type
_entity.pdbx_description
1 polymer ?
#
loop_
_entity_poly.entity_id
_entity_poly.type
_entity_poly.pdbx_seq_one_letter_code
_entity_poly.pdbx_strand_id
1 'polypeptide(L)'
;MIMGSGDGTVVAVTGASGFIASWLVKLLLQHGYTVKASVRDPTDRKKTAHLLELPGAKERLKLFKADLLDVGSFDSVVQGCAGVFHTASPVSFSAADPQAEIIDPAVKGTLNVLKSCVKSATVKRVIVTSSAAALFFTGKPMNQDSVVDETWFSDPMICQERKLWYQLGKTLAEIAGREFANENGIELVTIHPGLVSGPFLHHTLCFSVEVILNLVNGNKTYPKMHYWSVDVRDVAEAHLRAFETPSAHDRYCLVGSGVSLSEVLGILHKLYPALPLADK
;
A
#
# COMPACT_ATOMS: atom_id res chain seq x y z
N MET A 1 18.95 -6.29 27.83
CA MET A 1 18.08 -6.42 26.65
C MET A 1 17.72 -5.00 26.25
N ILE A 2 18.17 -4.51 25.09
CA ILE A 2 17.80 -3.17 24.62
C ILE A 2 16.34 -3.29 24.18
N MET A 3 15.43 -2.56 24.85
CA MET A 3 14.01 -2.58 24.49
C MET A 3 13.85 -1.91 23.12
N GLY A 4 13.16 -2.57 22.21
CA GLY A 4 12.79 -1.97 20.92
C GLY A 4 11.74 -0.87 21.11
N SER A 5 11.67 0.10 20.19
CA SER A 5 10.67 1.19 20.24
C SER A 5 9.22 0.67 20.35
N GLY A 6 8.96 -0.55 19.88
CA GLY A 6 7.63 -1.18 19.91
C GLY A 6 7.37 -2.16 21.04
N ASP A 7 8.31 -2.39 21.98
CA ASP A 7 8.12 -3.41 23.02
C ASP A 7 6.87 -3.13 23.87
N GLY A 8 6.00 -4.12 23.97
CA GLY A 8 4.71 -4.01 24.67
C GLY A 8 3.60 -3.28 23.90
N THR A 9 3.89 -2.73 22.71
CA THR A 9 2.91 -2.05 21.87
C THR A 9 2.27 -3.01 20.88
N VAL A 10 0.94 -2.97 20.79
CA VAL A 10 0.15 -3.78 19.85
C VAL A 10 -0.32 -2.91 18.68
N VAL A 11 -0.10 -3.38 17.46
CA VAL A 11 -0.56 -2.71 16.23
C VAL A 11 -1.29 -3.69 15.33
N ALA A 12 -2.21 -3.18 14.49
CA ALA A 12 -2.87 -3.99 13.47
C ALA A 12 -2.32 -3.70 12.07
N VAL A 13 -2.19 -4.74 11.25
CA VAL A 13 -1.86 -4.61 9.81
C VAL A 13 -2.93 -5.34 9.01
N THR A 14 -3.70 -4.61 8.20
CA THR A 14 -4.76 -5.22 7.38
C THR A 14 -4.19 -5.74 6.07
N GLY A 15 -4.64 -6.90 5.58
CA GLY A 15 -4.21 -7.42 4.29
C GLY A 15 -2.74 -7.88 4.30
N ALA A 16 -2.29 -8.42 5.43
CA ALA A 16 -0.89 -8.71 5.74
C ALA A 16 -0.19 -9.63 4.73
N SER A 17 -0.94 -10.43 3.97
CA SER A 17 -0.40 -11.29 2.91
C SER A 17 0.06 -10.56 1.64
N GLY A 18 -0.16 -9.24 1.56
CA GLY A 18 0.26 -8.42 0.42
C GLY A 18 1.74 -8.08 0.41
N PHE A 19 2.22 -7.59 -0.74
CA PHE A 19 3.64 -7.29 -0.95
C PHE A 19 4.19 -6.24 0.02
N ILE A 20 3.57 -5.05 0.09
CA ILE A 20 3.95 -3.98 1.04
C ILE A 20 3.70 -4.45 2.48
N ALA A 21 2.54 -5.05 2.71
CA ALA A 21 2.08 -5.44 4.04
C ALA A 21 3.02 -6.45 4.71
N SER A 22 3.50 -7.45 3.97
CA SER A 22 4.41 -8.48 4.50
C SER A 22 5.76 -7.90 4.94
N TRP A 23 6.30 -6.92 4.20
CA TRP A 23 7.49 -6.18 4.60
C TRP A 23 7.25 -5.31 5.84
N LEU A 24 6.09 -4.66 5.92
CA LEU A 24 5.69 -3.91 7.11
C LEU A 24 5.54 -4.80 8.34
N VAL A 25 4.91 -5.98 8.22
CA VAL A 25 4.83 -6.97 9.30
C VAL A 25 6.23 -7.39 9.74
N LYS A 26 7.13 -7.70 8.80
CA LYS A 26 8.52 -8.05 9.11
C LYS A 26 9.22 -6.96 9.89
N LEU A 27 9.12 -5.71 9.45
CA LEU A 27 9.76 -4.56 10.09
C LEU A 27 9.21 -4.31 11.49
N LEU A 28 7.89 -4.35 11.66
CA LEU A 28 7.23 -4.20 12.96
C LEU A 28 7.69 -5.28 13.96
N LEU A 29 7.76 -6.55 13.54
CA LEU A 29 8.26 -7.64 14.38
C LEU A 29 9.74 -7.44 14.76
N GLN A 30 10.56 -6.91 13.85
CA GLN A 30 11.96 -6.58 14.13
C GLN A 30 12.09 -5.46 15.18
N HIS A 31 11.14 -4.52 15.21
CA HIS A 31 11.15 -3.36 16.12
C HIS A 31 10.53 -3.59 17.50
N GLY A 32 10.06 -4.81 17.81
CA GLY A 32 9.50 -5.11 19.14
C GLY A 32 7.99 -5.37 19.15
N TYR A 33 7.26 -4.89 18.14
CA TYR A 33 5.80 -4.83 18.16
C TYR A 33 5.13 -6.20 18.19
N THR A 34 3.98 -6.27 18.88
CA THR A 34 3.00 -7.33 18.67
C THR A 34 2.10 -6.95 17.50
N VAL A 35 2.08 -7.77 16.45
CA VAL A 35 1.35 -7.50 15.22
C VAL A 35 0.09 -8.37 15.14
N LYS A 36 -1.07 -7.72 15.11
CA LYS A 36 -2.34 -8.34 14.72
C LYS A 36 -2.54 -8.18 13.23
N ALA A 37 -2.33 -9.25 12.47
CA ALA A 37 -2.35 -9.23 11.02
C ALA A 37 -3.64 -9.83 10.47
N SER A 38 -4.37 -9.08 9.64
CA SER A 38 -5.57 -9.63 8.99
C SER A 38 -5.25 -10.24 7.63
N VAL A 39 -5.84 -11.40 7.37
CA VAL A 39 -5.83 -12.11 6.09
C VAL A 39 -7.21 -12.68 5.81
N ARG A 40 -7.54 -12.98 4.54
CA ARG A 40 -8.84 -13.55 4.16
C ARG A 40 -9.07 -14.95 4.74
N ASP A 41 -8.01 -15.76 4.77
CA ASP A 41 -8.01 -17.09 5.39
C ASP A 41 -6.68 -17.31 6.13
N PRO A 42 -6.68 -17.33 7.48
CA PRO A 42 -5.47 -17.58 8.26
C PRO A 42 -4.96 -19.02 8.14
N THR A 43 -5.80 -19.95 7.68
CA THR A 43 -5.46 -21.37 7.52
C THR A 43 -4.82 -21.68 6.18
N ASP A 44 -4.95 -20.80 5.18
CA ASP A 44 -4.30 -20.94 3.87
C ASP A 44 -2.79 -20.67 3.96
N ARG A 45 -2.03 -21.74 4.17
CA ARG A 45 -0.56 -21.71 4.24
C ARG A 45 0.09 -21.13 2.99
N LYS A 46 -0.53 -21.22 1.80
CA LYS A 46 0.04 -20.61 0.58
C LYS A 46 0.08 -19.09 0.68
N LYS A 47 -0.84 -18.50 1.44
CA LYS A 47 -0.96 -17.06 1.65
C LYS A 47 -0.38 -16.58 2.99
N THR A 48 -0.11 -17.48 3.94
CA THR A 48 0.33 -17.09 5.29
C THR A 48 1.71 -17.61 5.70
N ALA A 49 2.27 -18.62 5.03
CA ALA A 49 3.56 -19.22 5.42
C ALA A 49 4.68 -18.18 5.53
N HIS A 50 4.80 -17.29 4.53
CA HIS A 50 5.81 -16.23 4.50
C HIS A 50 5.73 -15.24 5.67
N LEU A 51 4.56 -15.09 6.32
CA LEU A 51 4.40 -14.27 7.51
C LEU A 51 4.77 -15.05 8.77
N LEU A 52 4.35 -16.31 8.84
CA LEU A 52 4.57 -17.19 9.99
C LEU A 52 6.04 -17.63 10.13
N GLU A 53 6.82 -17.52 9.05
CA GLU A 53 8.26 -17.80 9.02
C GLU A 53 9.12 -16.58 9.34
N LEU A 54 8.53 -15.40 9.52
CA LEU A 54 9.28 -14.18 9.88
C LEU A 54 9.92 -14.32 11.28
N PRO A 55 11.14 -13.78 11.48
CA PRO A 55 11.73 -13.69 12.79
C PRO A 55 10.82 -12.97 13.79
N GLY A 56 10.54 -13.59 14.94
CA GLY A 56 9.64 -13.06 15.97
C GLY A 56 8.15 -13.32 15.74
N ALA A 57 7.76 -13.96 14.63
CA ALA A 57 6.34 -14.22 14.33
C ALA A 57 5.70 -15.20 15.32
N LYS A 58 6.44 -16.23 15.76
CA LYS A 58 5.91 -17.24 16.70
C LYS A 58 5.43 -16.63 18.02
N GLU A 59 6.10 -15.57 18.46
CA GLU A 59 5.84 -14.91 19.74
C GLU A 59 4.88 -13.73 19.60
N ARG A 60 4.98 -12.99 18.49
CA ARG A 60 4.38 -11.64 18.37
C ARG A 60 3.47 -11.43 17.17
N LEU A 61 3.34 -12.40 16.25
CA LEU A 61 2.39 -12.33 15.15
C LEU A 61 1.10 -13.10 15.49
N LYS A 62 -0.04 -12.43 15.37
CA LYS A 62 -1.37 -13.05 15.50
C LYS A 62 -2.15 -12.84 14.22
N LEU A 63 -2.49 -13.93 13.53
CA LEU A 63 -3.31 -13.88 12.32
C LEU A 63 -4.79 -13.86 12.68
N PHE A 64 -5.54 -12.98 12.02
CA PHE A 64 -6.99 -12.87 12.13
C PHE A 64 -7.63 -13.03 10.76
N LYS A 65 -8.78 -13.70 10.72
CA LYS A 65 -9.65 -13.70 9.55
C LYS A 65 -10.36 -12.34 9.46
N ALA A 66 -10.22 -11.65 8.33
CA ALA A 66 -11.04 -10.49 8.01
C ALA A 66 -11.15 -10.34 6.49
N ASP A 67 -12.29 -9.84 6.03
CA ASP A 67 -12.51 -9.49 4.64
C ASP A 67 -12.84 -8.00 4.53
N LEU A 68 -12.26 -7.34 3.53
CA LEU A 68 -12.34 -5.89 3.36
C LEU A 68 -13.80 -5.40 3.26
N LEU A 69 -14.69 -6.19 2.66
CA LEU A 69 -16.08 -5.82 2.39
C LEU A 69 -17.07 -6.39 3.41
N ASP A 70 -16.60 -7.26 4.32
CA ASP A 70 -17.41 -7.79 5.40
C ASP A 70 -17.42 -6.81 6.59
N VAL A 71 -18.59 -6.23 6.87
CA VAL A 71 -18.75 -5.15 7.85
C VAL A 71 -18.46 -5.67 9.26
N GLY A 72 -17.53 -5.01 9.95
CA GLY A 72 -17.13 -5.38 11.32
C GLY A 72 -16.15 -6.54 11.40
N SER A 73 -15.71 -7.12 10.28
CA SER A 73 -14.70 -8.18 10.26
C SER A 73 -13.35 -7.75 10.85
N PHE A 74 -13.09 -6.43 10.92
CA PHE A 74 -11.89 -5.85 11.52
C PHE A 74 -12.03 -5.51 13.00
N ASP A 75 -13.24 -5.56 13.59
CA ASP A 75 -13.50 -5.11 14.97
C ASP A 75 -12.57 -5.84 15.97
N SER A 76 -12.41 -7.16 15.82
CA SER A 76 -11.51 -7.96 16.68
C SER A 76 -10.02 -7.69 16.41
N VAL A 77 -9.67 -7.35 15.17
CA VAL A 77 -8.27 -7.14 14.75
C VAL A 77 -7.72 -5.85 15.34
N VAL A 78 -8.52 -4.78 15.33
CA VAL A 78 -8.10 -3.46 15.79
C VAL A 78 -8.22 -3.29 17.31
N GLN A 79 -8.98 -4.16 17.99
CA GLN A 79 -9.23 -4.02 19.42
C GLN A 79 -7.95 -4.03 20.26
N GLY A 80 -7.73 -2.98 21.06
CA GLY A 80 -6.55 -2.87 21.93
C GLY A 80 -5.26 -2.52 21.19
N CYS A 81 -5.34 -2.16 19.90
CA CYS A 81 -4.19 -1.66 19.15
C CYS A 81 -3.99 -0.17 19.42
N ALA A 82 -2.72 0.24 19.49
CA ALA A 82 -2.31 1.64 19.57
C ALA A 82 -2.42 2.34 18.21
N GLY A 83 -2.26 1.58 17.12
CA GLY A 83 -2.40 2.06 15.75
C GLY A 83 -2.75 0.97 14.77
N VAL A 84 -3.21 1.40 13.60
CA VAL A 84 -3.63 0.50 12.51
C VAL A 84 -2.94 0.92 11.21
N PHE A 85 -2.33 -0.04 10.54
CA PHE A 85 -1.79 0.09 9.20
C PHE A 85 -2.78 -0.53 8.21
N HIS A 86 -3.55 0.32 7.54
CA HIS A 86 -4.51 -0.11 6.55
C HIS A 86 -3.86 -0.21 5.16
N THR A 87 -3.37 -1.41 4.84
CA THR A 87 -2.72 -1.72 3.56
C THR A 87 -3.60 -2.53 2.60
N ALA A 88 -4.78 -2.98 3.08
CA ALA A 88 -5.66 -3.85 2.32
C ALA A 88 -6.44 -3.04 1.29
N SER A 89 -6.10 -3.19 0.01
CA SER A 89 -6.85 -2.54 -1.06
C SER A 89 -6.74 -3.37 -2.34
N PRO A 90 -7.84 -3.54 -3.08
CA PRO A 90 -7.78 -4.21 -4.38
C PRO A 90 -6.91 -3.41 -5.36
N VAL A 91 -6.13 -4.12 -6.17
CA VAL A 91 -5.36 -3.53 -7.27
C VAL A 91 -5.91 -4.11 -8.56
N SER A 92 -6.89 -3.42 -9.14
CA SER A 92 -7.45 -3.72 -10.45
C SER A 92 -7.60 -2.42 -11.24
N PHE A 93 -7.22 -2.46 -12.52
CA PHE A 93 -7.26 -1.31 -13.43
C PHE A 93 -8.44 -1.36 -14.41
N SER A 94 -9.09 -2.51 -14.54
CA SER A 94 -10.19 -2.74 -15.48
C SER A 94 -11.18 -3.74 -14.91
N ALA A 95 -12.46 -3.48 -15.12
CA ALA A 95 -13.56 -4.33 -14.67
C ALA A 95 -14.77 -4.15 -15.62
N ALA A 96 -15.69 -5.10 -15.60
CA ALA A 96 -16.94 -4.98 -16.36
C ALA A 96 -17.85 -3.92 -15.72
N ASP A 97 -17.88 -3.87 -14.39
CA ASP A 97 -18.50 -2.83 -13.59
C ASP A 97 -17.44 -2.16 -12.69
N PRO A 98 -16.77 -1.09 -13.18
CA PRO A 98 -15.77 -0.37 -12.40
C PRO A 98 -16.31 0.21 -11.09
N GLN A 99 -17.60 0.54 -11.01
CA GLN A 99 -18.20 1.06 -9.79
C GLN A 99 -18.23 -0.03 -8.73
N ALA A 100 -18.85 -1.18 -9.02
CA ALA A 100 -19.00 -2.27 -8.06
C ALA A 100 -17.70 -3.03 -7.77
N GLU A 101 -16.78 -3.12 -8.74
CA GLU A 101 -15.60 -3.99 -8.65
C GLU A 101 -14.30 -3.23 -8.27
N ILE A 102 -14.24 -1.91 -8.44
CA ILE A 102 -13.02 -1.11 -8.17
C ILE A 102 -13.29 0.02 -7.18
N ILE A 103 -14.25 0.90 -7.49
CA ILE A 103 -14.49 2.11 -6.70
C ILE A 103 -15.13 1.78 -5.35
N ASP A 104 -16.25 1.07 -5.37
CA ASP A 104 -16.98 0.67 -4.16
C ASP A 104 -16.10 -0.12 -3.19
N PRO A 105 -15.33 -1.14 -3.63
CA PRO A 105 -14.47 -1.86 -2.71
C PRO A 105 -13.36 -1.00 -2.10
N ALA A 106 -12.81 -0.04 -2.85
CA ALA A 106 -11.80 0.88 -2.33
C ALA A 106 -12.39 1.79 -1.24
N VAL A 107 -13.53 2.43 -1.51
CA VAL A 107 -14.15 3.36 -0.55
C VAL A 107 -14.74 2.62 0.65
N LYS A 108 -15.57 1.59 0.40
CA LYS A 108 -16.23 0.81 1.47
C LYS A 108 -15.20 0.10 2.33
N GLY A 109 -14.13 -0.42 1.74
CA GLY A 109 -13.04 -1.06 2.45
C GLY A 109 -12.33 -0.14 3.44
N THR A 110 -11.92 1.05 2.98
CA THR A 110 -11.30 2.07 3.84
C THR A 110 -12.22 2.46 4.98
N LEU A 111 -13.49 2.76 4.68
CA LEU A 111 -14.47 3.16 5.70
C LEU A 111 -14.78 2.03 6.69
N ASN A 112 -14.79 0.77 6.25
CA ASN A 112 -15.03 -0.38 7.12
C ASN A 112 -13.95 -0.47 8.20
N VAL A 113 -12.67 -0.36 7.82
CA VAL A 113 -11.55 -0.38 8.76
C VAL A 113 -11.61 0.82 9.71
N LEU A 114 -11.84 2.03 9.19
CA LEU A 114 -11.93 3.23 10.03
C LEU A 114 -13.09 3.15 11.04
N LYS A 115 -14.24 2.61 10.64
CA LYS A 115 -15.38 2.36 11.55
C LYS A 115 -14.99 1.41 12.69
N SER A 116 -14.25 0.35 12.39
CA SER A 116 -13.71 -0.55 13.44
C SER A 116 -12.74 0.20 14.37
N CYS A 117 -11.87 1.07 13.84
CA CYS A 117 -10.96 1.87 14.65
C CYS A 117 -11.71 2.78 15.64
N VAL A 118 -12.77 3.47 15.20
CA VAL A 118 -13.61 4.31 16.06
C VAL A 118 -14.24 3.47 17.18
N LYS A 119 -14.85 2.33 16.84
CA LYS A 119 -15.47 1.43 17.84
C LYS A 119 -14.47 0.95 18.89
N SER A 120 -13.21 0.77 18.51
CA SER A 120 -12.19 0.24 19.42
C SER A 120 -11.82 1.20 20.56
N ALA A 121 -11.95 2.51 20.32
CA ALA A 121 -11.53 3.60 21.22
C ALA A 121 -10.03 3.62 21.62
N THR A 122 -9.25 2.57 21.35
CA THR A 122 -7.81 2.54 21.65
C THR A 122 -6.95 3.04 20.49
N VAL A 123 -7.48 2.97 19.26
CA VAL A 123 -6.77 3.40 18.05
C VAL A 123 -6.86 4.92 17.93
N LYS A 124 -5.71 5.59 17.99
CA LYS A 124 -5.63 7.05 17.79
C LYS A 124 -5.12 7.43 16.41
N ARG A 125 -4.20 6.64 15.86
CA ARG A 125 -3.54 6.90 14.59
C ARG A 125 -3.72 5.74 13.61
N VAL A 126 -4.13 6.07 12.40
CA VAL A 126 -4.29 5.14 11.28
C VAL A 126 -3.39 5.56 10.13
N ILE A 127 -2.52 4.66 9.70
CA ILE A 127 -1.66 4.85 8.53
C ILE A 127 -2.27 4.09 7.36
N VAL A 128 -2.66 4.78 6.30
CA VAL A 128 -3.29 4.16 5.12
C VAL A 128 -2.28 4.10 3.98
N THR A 129 -2.16 2.93 3.36
CA THR A 129 -1.46 2.81 2.07
C THR A 129 -2.37 3.31 0.95
N SER A 130 -2.21 4.59 0.59
CA SER A 130 -2.84 5.19 -0.58
C SER A 130 -2.00 4.86 -1.84
N SER A 131 -1.89 5.78 -2.79
CA SER A 131 -1.09 5.64 -3.99
C SER A 131 -0.77 7.01 -4.57
N ALA A 132 0.35 7.10 -5.29
CA ALA A 132 0.63 8.25 -6.14
C ALA A 132 -0.46 8.45 -7.24
N ALA A 133 -1.27 7.43 -7.51
CA ALA A 133 -2.49 7.52 -8.31
C ALA A 133 -3.55 8.50 -7.77
N ALA A 134 -3.49 8.87 -6.48
CA ALA A 134 -4.31 9.91 -5.88
C ALA A 134 -3.66 11.32 -5.93
N LEU A 135 -2.46 11.44 -6.51
CA LEU A 135 -1.71 12.70 -6.63
C LEU A 135 -1.67 13.23 -8.07
N PHE A 136 -1.33 12.38 -9.04
CA PHE A 136 -0.86 12.84 -10.36
C PHE A 136 -1.93 13.32 -11.35
N PHE A 137 -3.19 12.94 -11.20
CA PHE A 137 -4.22 13.12 -12.24
C PHE A 137 -5.04 14.39 -12.03
N THR A 138 -4.38 15.54 -12.00
CA THR A 138 -4.98 16.85 -11.67
C THR A 138 -5.51 17.62 -12.88
N GLY A 139 -5.25 17.13 -14.10
CA GLY A 139 -5.51 17.88 -15.33
C GLY A 139 -4.50 18.98 -15.65
N LYS A 140 -3.61 19.31 -14.71
CA LYS A 140 -2.53 20.28 -14.93
C LYS A 140 -1.49 19.68 -15.89
N PRO A 141 -0.97 20.45 -16.86
CA PRO A 141 0.13 19.98 -17.69
C PRO A 141 1.36 19.73 -16.81
N MET A 142 1.90 18.52 -16.86
CA MET A 142 3.20 18.18 -16.27
C MET A 142 4.28 18.25 -17.35
N ASN A 143 5.35 18.96 -17.06
CA ASN A 143 6.60 18.97 -17.83
C ASN A 143 7.76 18.41 -16.98
N GLN A 144 8.97 18.40 -17.53
CA GLN A 144 10.16 17.87 -16.83
C GLN A 144 10.54 18.67 -15.58
N ASP A 145 10.13 19.94 -15.49
CA ASP A 145 10.40 20.83 -14.35
C ASP A 145 9.29 20.80 -13.28
N SER A 146 8.22 20.04 -13.53
CA SER A 146 7.08 19.96 -12.61
C SER A 146 7.44 19.16 -11.37
N VAL A 147 7.39 19.80 -10.21
CA VAL A 147 7.52 19.14 -8.91
C VAL A 147 6.13 18.77 -8.41
N VAL A 148 5.87 17.48 -8.28
CA VAL A 148 4.66 16.97 -7.62
C VAL A 148 4.97 16.75 -6.15
N ASP A 149 4.13 17.34 -5.31
CA ASP A 149 4.17 17.19 -3.86
C ASP A 149 2.78 16.80 -3.30
N GLU A 150 2.66 16.78 -1.98
CA GLU A 150 1.46 16.42 -1.24
C GLU A 150 0.28 17.38 -1.46
N THR A 151 0.50 18.57 -2.03
CA THR A 151 -0.56 19.53 -2.37
C THR A 151 -1.32 19.14 -3.63
N TRP A 152 -0.76 18.22 -4.43
CA TRP A 152 -1.42 17.71 -5.62
C TRP A 152 -2.47 16.67 -5.26
N PHE A 153 -3.66 16.82 -5.82
CA PHE A 153 -4.77 15.90 -5.58
C PHE A 153 -5.42 15.54 -6.91
N SER A 154 -5.49 14.25 -7.22
CA SER A 154 -6.11 13.78 -8.47
C SER A 154 -7.57 14.20 -8.51
N ASP A 155 -8.01 14.68 -9.67
CA ASP A 155 -9.37 15.16 -9.85
C ASP A 155 -10.28 13.97 -10.18
N PRO A 156 -11.30 13.67 -9.34
CA PRO A 156 -12.24 12.58 -9.59
C PRO A 156 -12.95 12.69 -10.95
N MET A 157 -13.33 13.90 -11.37
CA MET A 157 -14.02 14.12 -12.64
C MET A 157 -13.12 13.75 -13.82
N ILE A 158 -11.86 14.20 -13.78
CA ILE A 158 -10.88 13.87 -14.82
C ILE A 158 -10.61 12.37 -14.85
N CYS A 159 -10.48 11.74 -13.69
CA CYS A 159 -10.28 10.29 -13.61
C CYS A 159 -11.47 9.54 -14.22
N GLN A 160 -12.71 9.98 -13.94
CA GLN A 160 -13.93 9.38 -14.48
C GLN A 160 -14.05 9.57 -16.00
N GLU A 161 -13.87 10.80 -16.51
CA GLU A 161 -13.93 11.12 -17.94
C GLU A 161 -12.93 10.30 -18.75
N ARG A 162 -11.71 10.12 -18.21
CA ARG A 162 -10.64 9.34 -18.84
C ARG A 162 -10.70 7.85 -18.53
N LYS A 163 -11.72 7.37 -17.81
CA LYS A 163 -11.90 5.96 -17.41
C LYS A 163 -10.71 5.40 -16.62
N LEU A 164 -10.06 6.24 -15.81
CA LEU A 164 -8.96 5.91 -14.91
C LEU A 164 -9.53 5.36 -13.58
N TRP A 165 -10.18 4.20 -13.64
CA TRP A 165 -10.99 3.69 -12.53
C TRP A 165 -10.21 3.39 -11.25
N TYR A 166 -8.97 2.89 -11.37
CA TYR A 166 -8.10 2.66 -10.21
C TYR A 166 -7.74 3.98 -9.52
N GLN A 167 -7.35 4.99 -10.30
CA GLN A 167 -7.03 6.33 -9.81
C GLN A 167 -8.24 6.96 -9.13
N LEU A 168 -9.42 6.84 -9.76
CA LEU A 168 -10.67 7.31 -9.20
C LEU A 168 -10.98 6.62 -7.86
N GLY A 169 -10.89 5.30 -7.79
CA GLY A 169 -11.13 4.53 -6.57
C GLY A 169 -10.16 4.93 -5.44
N LYS A 170 -8.86 5.08 -5.73
CA LYS A 170 -7.87 5.54 -4.75
C LYS A 170 -8.13 6.96 -4.27
N THR A 171 -8.48 7.85 -5.19
CA THR A 171 -8.79 9.27 -4.91
C THR A 171 -10.01 9.38 -4.01
N LEU A 172 -11.12 8.71 -4.37
CA LEU A 172 -12.36 8.74 -3.60
C LEU A 172 -12.23 8.06 -2.24
N ALA A 173 -11.48 6.96 -2.16
CA ALA A 173 -11.22 6.28 -0.88
C ALA A 173 -10.44 7.16 0.10
N GLU A 174 -9.50 7.96 -0.42
CA GLU A 174 -8.74 8.91 0.41
C GLU A 174 -9.58 10.10 0.85
N ILE A 175 -10.40 10.68 -0.03
CA ILE A 175 -11.36 11.74 0.31
C ILE A 175 -12.27 11.26 1.44
N ALA A 176 -12.97 10.14 1.21
CA ALA A 176 -13.92 9.60 2.18
C ALA A 176 -13.24 9.19 3.50
N GLY A 177 -12.05 8.61 3.43
CA GLY A 177 -11.28 8.24 4.62
C GLY A 177 -10.88 9.45 5.46
N ARG A 178 -10.42 10.52 4.82
CA ARG A 178 -10.01 11.76 5.50
C ARG A 178 -11.20 12.50 6.11
N GLU A 179 -12.30 12.61 5.38
CA GLU A 179 -13.55 13.20 5.89
C GLU A 179 -14.04 12.43 7.13
N PHE A 180 -14.15 11.10 7.02
CA PHE A 180 -14.55 10.26 8.15
C PHE A 180 -13.60 10.38 9.34
N ALA A 181 -12.28 10.39 9.11
CA ALA A 181 -11.30 10.49 10.17
C ALA A 181 -11.40 11.83 10.92
N ASN A 182 -11.56 12.93 10.20
CA ASN A 182 -11.74 14.26 10.76
C ASN A 182 -13.00 14.35 11.64
N GLU A 183 -14.13 13.81 11.16
CA GLU A 183 -15.39 13.80 11.89
C GLU A 183 -15.35 12.96 13.17
N ASN A 184 -14.48 11.95 13.22
CA ASN A 184 -14.43 10.97 14.29
C ASN A 184 -13.16 11.06 15.15
N GLY A 185 -12.34 12.10 14.99
CA GLY A 185 -11.14 12.33 15.78
C GLY A 185 -10.04 11.28 15.60
N ILE A 186 -9.98 10.64 14.43
CA ILE A 186 -8.88 9.74 14.05
C ILE A 186 -7.77 10.56 13.39
N GLU A 187 -6.54 10.37 13.84
CA GLU A 187 -5.38 10.89 13.13
C GLU A 187 -5.04 10.00 11.93
N LEU A 188 -5.32 10.50 10.73
CA LEU A 188 -5.10 9.80 9.48
C LEU A 188 -3.85 10.31 8.76
N VAL A 189 -2.90 9.42 8.51
CA VAL A 189 -1.73 9.70 7.66
C VAL A 189 -1.74 8.76 6.46
N THR A 190 -1.57 9.30 5.26
CA THR A 190 -1.58 8.51 4.02
C THR A 190 -0.19 8.43 3.40
N ILE A 191 0.24 7.22 3.03
CA ILE A 191 1.47 6.97 2.30
C ILE A 191 1.13 6.74 0.82
N HIS A 192 1.79 7.47 -0.08
CA HIS A 192 1.49 7.47 -1.51
C HIS A 192 2.64 6.89 -2.32
N PRO A 193 2.81 5.56 -2.32
CA PRO A 193 3.84 4.94 -3.12
C PRO A 193 3.54 5.07 -4.62
N GLY A 194 4.61 5.21 -5.41
CA GLY A 194 4.58 4.97 -6.85
C GLY A 194 4.58 3.47 -7.19
N LEU A 195 5.33 3.07 -8.22
CA LEU A 195 5.55 1.66 -8.55
C LEU A 195 6.47 1.00 -7.52
N VAL A 196 5.89 0.18 -6.66
CA VAL A 196 6.67 -0.49 -5.60
C VAL A 196 7.42 -1.69 -6.18
N SER A 197 8.74 -1.71 -6.04
CA SER A 197 9.61 -2.81 -6.48
C SER A 197 10.49 -3.28 -5.32
N GLY A 198 11.16 -4.43 -5.47
CA GLY A 198 12.09 -4.91 -4.47
C GLY A 198 11.98 -6.41 -4.19
N PRO A 199 12.70 -6.91 -3.17
CA PRO A 199 12.76 -8.33 -2.85
C PRO A 199 11.41 -8.90 -2.38
N PHE A 200 11.12 -10.13 -2.79
CA PHE A 200 9.90 -10.84 -2.38
C PHE A 200 10.10 -11.60 -1.08
N LEU A 201 9.04 -11.61 -0.25
CA LEU A 201 8.89 -12.55 0.85
C LEU A 201 7.99 -13.74 0.48
N HIS A 202 7.28 -13.65 -0.66
CA HIS A 202 6.34 -14.67 -1.14
C HIS A 202 6.37 -14.78 -2.66
N HIS A 203 5.86 -15.89 -3.21
CA HIS A 203 5.87 -16.14 -4.66
C HIS A 203 4.68 -15.53 -5.45
N THR A 204 3.82 -14.73 -4.80
CA THR A 204 2.76 -14.00 -5.54
C THR A 204 3.33 -12.75 -6.18
N LEU A 205 3.20 -12.61 -7.51
CA LEU A 205 3.59 -11.40 -8.23
C LEU A 205 2.60 -10.26 -7.92
N CYS A 206 3.11 -9.07 -7.72
CA CYS A 206 2.33 -7.84 -7.71
C CYS A 206 2.45 -7.15 -9.08
N PHE A 207 1.47 -6.30 -9.41
CA PHE A 207 1.39 -5.62 -10.71
C PHE A 207 2.70 -4.92 -11.11
N SER A 208 3.31 -4.16 -10.20
CA SER A 208 4.54 -3.43 -10.48
C SER A 208 5.70 -4.33 -10.86
N VAL A 209 5.81 -5.52 -10.27
CA VAL A 209 6.84 -6.49 -10.65
C VAL A 209 6.46 -7.28 -11.90
N GLU A 210 5.18 -7.53 -12.14
CA GLU A 210 4.72 -8.11 -13.40
C GLU A 210 5.09 -7.22 -14.60
N VAL A 211 5.02 -5.89 -14.44
CA VAL A 211 5.50 -4.95 -15.47
C VAL A 211 7.00 -5.16 -15.76
N ILE A 212 7.84 -5.35 -14.73
CA ILE A 212 9.27 -5.63 -14.91
C ILE A 212 9.50 -7.02 -15.49
N LEU A 213 8.74 -8.03 -15.08
CA LEU A 213 8.84 -9.39 -15.61
C LEU A 213 8.48 -9.44 -17.10
N ASN A 214 7.47 -8.68 -17.52
CA ASN A 214 7.08 -8.57 -18.92
C ASN A 214 8.18 -7.94 -19.79
N LEU A 215 8.98 -7.01 -19.23
CA LEU A 215 10.17 -6.48 -19.89
C LEU A 215 11.21 -7.58 -20.13
N VAL A 216 11.48 -8.38 -19.09
CA VAL A 216 12.47 -9.46 -19.14
C VAL A 216 12.06 -10.60 -20.09
N ASN A 217 10.76 -10.88 -20.19
CA ASN A 217 10.23 -11.95 -21.05
C ASN A 217 10.10 -11.56 -22.53
N GLY A 218 10.60 -10.39 -22.94
CA GLY A 218 10.64 -9.96 -24.35
C GLY A 218 9.27 -9.56 -24.93
N ASN A 219 8.29 -9.24 -24.09
CA ASN A 219 6.99 -8.75 -24.57
C ASN A 219 7.15 -7.37 -25.21
N LYS A 220 6.73 -7.14 -26.46
CA LYS A 220 7.02 -5.90 -27.20
C LYS A 220 6.08 -4.73 -26.89
N THR A 221 5.02 -4.94 -26.11
CA THR A 221 4.07 -3.89 -25.75
C THR A 221 4.29 -3.43 -24.32
N TYR A 222 4.81 -2.21 -24.19
CA TYR A 222 5.03 -1.57 -22.90
C TYR A 222 4.17 -0.31 -22.78
N PRO A 223 3.55 -0.07 -21.61
CA PRO A 223 2.92 1.22 -21.38
C PRO A 223 4.00 2.31 -21.45
N LYS A 224 3.79 3.31 -22.30
CA LYS A 224 4.61 4.53 -22.32
C LYS A 224 4.29 5.35 -21.08
N MET A 225 4.83 4.93 -19.95
CA MET A 225 4.67 5.59 -18.65
C MET A 225 6.03 5.91 -18.05
N HIS A 226 6.07 6.95 -17.23
CA HIS A 226 7.23 7.22 -16.38
C HIS A 226 7.15 6.30 -15.16
N TYR A 227 8.25 5.62 -14.86
CA TYR A 227 8.33 4.66 -13.76
C TYR A 227 8.80 5.37 -12.50
N TRP A 228 7.89 6.07 -11.82
CA TRP A 228 8.15 6.60 -10.49
C TRP A 228 8.17 5.45 -9.49
N SER A 229 9.35 4.86 -9.30
CA SER A 229 9.50 3.62 -8.55
C SER A 229 9.98 3.88 -7.13
N VAL A 230 9.65 2.98 -6.21
CA VAL A 230 10.09 3.03 -4.81
C VAL A 230 10.38 1.62 -4.32
N ASP A 231 11.40 1.44 -3.47
CA ASP A 231 11.69 0.13 -2.87
C ASP A 231 10.65 -0.20 -1.79
N VAL A 232 10.17 -1.44 -1.77
CA VAL A 232 9.19 -1.94 -0.80
C VAL A 232 9.67 -1.79 0.65
N ARG A 233 10.97 -1.83 0.90
CA ARG A 233 11.58 -1.62 2.22
C ARG A 233 11.43 -0.16 2.66
N ASP A 234 11.62 0.78 1.74
CA ASP A 234 11.44 2.22 2.02
C ASP A 234 9.96 2.53 2.26
N VAL A 235 9.04 1.86 1.54
CA VAL A 235 7.60 1.96 1.80
C VAL A 235 7.26 1.47 3.20
N ALA A 236 7.78 0.31 3.62
CA ALA A 236 7.54 -0.23 4.97
C ALA A 236 8.12 0.70 6.05
N GLU A 237 9.33 1.22 5.85
CA GLU A 237 9.97 2.17 6.75
C GLU A 237 9.16 3.47 6.88
N ALA A 238 8.65 4.01 5.78
CA ALA A 238 7.82 5.22 5.81
C ALA A 238 6.51 5.01 6.60
N HIS A 239 5.88 3.83 6.48
CA HIS A 239 4.71 3.52 7.30
C HIS A 239 5.09 3.51 8.79
N LEU A 240 6.18 2.82 9.16
CA LEU A 240 6.63 2.77 10.55
C LEU A 240 6.95 4.17 11.09
N ARG A 241 7.71 4.98 10.34
CA ARG A 241 8.07 6.35 10.75
C ARG A 241 6.85 7.26 10.87
N ALA A 242 5.90 7.16 9.95
CA ALA A 242 4.65 7.92 10.03
C ALA A 242 3.84 7.55 11.28
N PHE A 243 3.91 6.28 11.71
CA PHE A 243 3.31 5.86 12.97
C PHE A 243 4.08 6.36 14.20
N GLU A 244 5.39 6.18 14.24
CA GLU A 244 6.23 6.49 15.42
C GLU A 244 6.48 8.00 15.62
N THR A 245 6.45 8.81 14.56
CA THR A 245 6.79 10.24 14.61
C THR A 245 5.57 11.06 15.05
N PRO A 246 5.55 11.68 16.24
CA PRO A 246 4.34 12.38 16.72
C PRO A 246 3.88 13.53 15.81
N SER A 247 4.81 14.21 15.12
CA SER A 247 4.52 15.31 14.21
C SER A 247 4.16 14.89 12.78
N ALA A 248 4.15 13.59 12.47
CA ALA A 248 3.77 13.12 11.14
C ALA A 248 2.27 13.31 10.93
N HIS A 249 1.88 13.91 9.80
CA HIS A 249 0.51 14.28 9.51
C HIS A 249 0.23 14.23 8.01
N ASP A 250 -1.06 14.25 7.67
CA ASP A 250 -1.57 14.37 6.30
C ASP A 250 -1.14 13.29 5.31
N ARG A 251 -0.17 13.58 4.44
CA ARG A 251 0.14 12.81 3.23
C ARG A 251 1.65 12.76 3.07
N TYR A 252 2.16 11.66 2.52
CA TYR A 252 3.57 11.52 2.17
C TYR A 252 3.73 10.88 0.80
N CYS A 253 4.28 11.62 -0.15
CA CYS A 253 4.66 11.13 -1.47
C CYS A 253 5.87 10.21 -1.35
N LEU A 254 5.74 8.96 -1.82
CA LEU A 254 6.83 7.98 -1.80
C LEU A 254 7.16 7.54 -3.22
N VAL A 255 7.96 8.37 -3.88
CA VAL A 255 8.45 8.11 -5.23
C VAL A 255 9.95 8.42 -5.29
N GLY A 256 10.71 7.51 -5.90
CA GLY A 256 12.07 7.81 -6.33
C GLY A 256 12.08 8.60 -7.63
N SER A 257 13.28 8.81 -8.20
CA SER A 257 13.44 9.46 -9.48
C SER A 257 12.61 8.76 -10.57
N GLY A 258 11.86 9.54 -11.35
CA GLY A 258 11.14 9.02 -12.50
C GLY A 258 12.11 8.50 -13.55
N VAL A 259 12.04 7.21 -13.87
CA VAL A 259 12.86 6.61 -14.92
C VAL A 259 12.01 6.30 -16.14
N SER A 260 12.52 6.56 -17.33
CA SER A 260 11.89 6.16 -18.59
C SER A 260 12.05 4.67 -18.82
N LEU A 261 11.18 4.10 -19.67
CA LEU A 261 11.30 2.72 -20.13
C LEU A 261 12.71 2.42 -20.68
N SER A 262 13.27 3.34 -21.46
CA SER A 262 14.59 3.19 -22.07
C SER A 262 15.72 3.10 -21.04
N GLU A 263 15.59 3.85 -19.93
CA GLU A 263 16.53 3.78 -18.82
C GLU A 263 16.39 2.48 -18.05
N VAL A 264 15.15 2.00 -17.81
CA VAL A 264 14.90 0.69 -17.20
C VAL A 264 15.54 -0.43 -18.02
N LEU A 265 15.33 -0.44 -19.35
CA LEU A 265 15.95 -1.42 -20.25
C LEU A 265 17.48 -1.32 -20.23
N GLY A 266 18.04 -0.10 -20.19
CA GLY A 266 19.48 0.12 -20.06
C GLY A 266 20.05 -0.43 -18.75
N ILE A 267 19.35 -0.24 -17.63
CA ILE A 267 19.71 -0.81 -16.33
C ILE A 267 19.66 -2.35 -16.39
N LEU A 268 18.58 -2.92 -16.94
CA LEU A 268 18.44 -4.37 -17.08
C LEU A 268 19.55 -4.98 -17.94
N HIS A 269 19.88 -4.36 -19.09
CA HIS A 269 20.95 -4.84 -19.96
C HIS A 269 22.32 -4.76 -19.29
N LYS A 270 22.58 -3.71 -18.51
CA LYS A 270 23.84 -3.57 -17.75
C LYS A 270 23.97 -4.63 -16.64
N LEU A 271 22.89 -4.93 -15.93
CA LEU A 271 22.89 -5.90 -14.84
C LEU A 271 22.85 -7.35 -15.34
N TYR A 272 22.16 -7.59 -16.46
CA TYR A 272 21.94 -8.91 -17.03
C TYR A 272 22.13 -8.91 -18.56
N PRO A 273 23.40 -8.86 -19.04
CA PRO A 273 23.70 -8.73 -20.48
C PRO A 273 23.18 -9.87 -21.36
N ALA A 274 22.91 -11.04 -20.77
CA ALA A 274 22.42 -12.22 -21.48
C ALA A 274 20.89 -12.27 -21.67
N LEU A 275 20.14 -11.31 -21.11
CA LEU A 275 18.68 -11.29 -21.27
C LEU A 275 18.29 -10.86 -22.70
N PRO A 276 17.35 -11.56 -23.35
CA PRO A 276 16.82 -11.19 -24.65
C PRO A 276 15.81 -10.03 -24.51
N LEU A 277 16.31 -8.85 -24.16
CA LEU A 277 15.51 -7.63 -24.07
C LEU A 277 15.19 -7.13 -25.48
N ALA A 278 14.03 -6.49 -25.66
CA ALA A 278 13.69 -5.86 -26.93
C ALA A 278 14.69 -4.74 -27.27
N ASP A 279 15.12 -4.67 -28.53
CA ASP A 279 15.93 -3.56 -29.02
C ASP A 279 15.15 -2.23 -28.89
N LYS A 280 15.89 -1.15 -28.59
CA LYS A 280 15.39 0.20 -28.31
C LYS A 280 14.34 0.72 -29.29
#